data_AF-A0A2G2WX08-F1
#
_entry.id   AF-A0A2G2WX08-F1
#
_cell.length_a   1.000
_cell.length_b   1.000
_cell.length_c   1.000
_cell.angle_alpha   90.00
_cell.angle_beta   90.00
_cell.angle_gamma   90.00
#
_symmetry.space_group_name_H-M   'P 1'
#
loop_
_entity.id
_entity.type
_entity.pdbx_description
1 polymer ?
#
loop_
_entity_poly.entity_id
_entity_poly.type
_entity_poly.pdbx_seq_one_letter_code
_entity_poly.pdbx_strand_id
1 'polypeptide(L)'
;MNFNRNENRTGEWNGLKFIGLPFTYAAAYVIQFVFQQDFQEGTTYFTFLPNTSFLTFGELQSTGSVQVVQWTDEAPAWEVYSKMVHPPCGPSAICGKNKSLICSCLTGFVPQSRDEWSKGNWTGGCVRRIELLSQQKGNISSSGVGLQDGFLKFSGLKLPDLAAIFRLDSASECERLCLNNCSCTAYAYVARIRCMACSGDLLDMQDYSYSGEDLFLRLAYSELGNYYINLVYNNFTM
;
A
#
# COMPACT_ATOMS: atom_id res chain seq x y z
N MET A 1 -19.38 -4.05 11.57
CA MET A 1 -18.51 -3.94 12.77
C MET A 1 -17.59 -2.76 12.53
N ASN A 2 -17.72 -1.69 13.34
CA ASN A 2 -16.84 -0.53 13.26
C ASN A 2 -15.57 -0.84 14.05
N PHE A 3 -14.49 -1.21 13.36
CA PHE A 3 -13.17 -1.25 13.98
C PHE A 3 -12.68 0.19 14.16
N ASN A 4 -12.31 0.55 15.39
CA ASN A 4 -11.66 1.81 15.72
C ASN A 4 -10.38 1.92 14.89
N ARG A 5 -10.35 2.87 13.95
CA ARG A 5 -9.49 2.87 12.77
C ARG A 5 -8.15 3.61 12.99
N ASN A 6 -7.58 3.50 14.20
CA ASN A 6 -6.38 4.23 14.65
C ASN A 6 -5.23 3.30 15.10
N GLU A 7 -5.15 2.09 14.57
CA GLU A 7 -4.10 1.13 14.97
C GLU A 7 -2.96 1.08 13.94
N ASN A 8 -1.72 0.93 14.43
CA ASN A 8 -0.55 0.75 13.58
C ASN A 8 -0.59 -0.66 12.97
N ARG A 9 -0.51 -0.75 11.64
CA ARG A 9 -0.48 -2.02 10.91
C ARG A 9 0.93 -2.29 10.37
N THR A 10 1.52 -3.41 10.77
CA THR A 10 2.79 -3.92 10.21
C THR A 10 2.65 -4.35 8.76
N GLY A 11 1.43 -4.69 8.34
CA GLY A 11 1.14 -5.19 7.01
C GLY A 11 1.43 -6.67 6.85
N GLU A 12 1.28 -7.15 5.62
CA GLU A 12 1.46 -8.55 5.27
C GLU A 12 2.95 -8.93 5.23
N TRP A 13 3.25 -10.20 5.50
CA TRP A 13 4.58 -10.77 5.36
C TRP A 13 4.87 -11.10 3.90
N ASN A 14 5.83 -10.42 3.28
CA ASN A 14 6.18 -10.64 1.87
C ASN A 14 7.21 -11.77 1.64
N GLY A 15 7.62 -12.48 2.69
CA GLY A 15 8.67 -13.50 2.64
C GLY A 15 10.06 -13.02 3.04
N LEU A 16 10.25 -11.71 3.21
CA LEU A 16 11.51 -11.11 3.66
C LEU A 16 11.29 -10.21 4.89
N LYS A 17 10.22 -9.42 4.88
CA LYS A 17 9.82 -8.53 5.96
C LYS A 17 8.31 -8.32 5.95
N PHE A 18 7.78 -7.73 7.02
CA PHE A 18 6.46 -7.12 6.95
C PHE A 18 6.52 -5.86 6.10
N ILE A 19 5.58 -5.73 5.15
CA ILE A 19 5.61 -4.66 4.14
C ILE A 19 5.56 -3.27 4.79
N GLY A 20 4.77 -3.10 5.85
CA GLY A 20 4.60 -1.85 6.58
C GLY A 20 5.79 -1.45 7.45
N LEU A 21 6.80 -2.31 7.64
CA LEU A 21 8.06 -1.90 8.27
C LEU A 21 8.94 -1.19 7.22
N PRO A 22 9.30 0.10 7.42
CA PRO A 22 9.94 0.92 6.38
C PRO A 22 11.45 0.64 6.23
N PHE A 23 11.89 -0.61 6.42
CA PHE A 23 13.26 -1.04 6.12
C PHE A 23 13.49 -1.07 4.62
N THR A 24 14.68 -0.67 4.16
CA THR A 24 15.14 -0.99 2.80
C THR A 24 15.26 -2.50 2.63
N TYR A 25 15.21 -3.00 1.39
CA TYR A 25 15.47 -4.42 1.12
C TYR A 25 16.86 -4.84 1.64
N ALA A 26 17.88 -4.01 1.42
CA ALA A 26 19.23 -4.25 1.92
C ALA A 26 19.27 -4.37 3.46
N ALA A 27 18.61 -3.47 4.19
CA ALA A 27 18.55 -3.55 5.65
C ALA A 27 17.80 -4.80 6.12
N ALA A 28 16.73 -5.21 5.42
CA ALA A 28 15.99 -6.43 5.75
C ALA A 28 16.82 -7.72 5.55
N TYR A 29 17.74 -7.74 4.59
CA TYR A 29 18.68 -8.86 4.41
C TYR A 29 19.74 -8.94 5.53
N VAL A 30 20.19 -7.81 6.04
CA VAL A 30 21.15 -7.73 7.16
C VAL A 30 20.47 -8.12 8.47
N ILE A 31 19.24 -7.67 8.68
CA ILE A 31 18.53 -7.85 9.95
C ILE A 31 17.83 -9.22 10.07
N GLN A 32 17.76 -9.99 8.97
CA GLN A 32 17.13 -11.32 8.84
C GLN A 32 15.89 -11.53 9.71
N PHE A 33 14.72 -11.37 9.10
CA PHE A 33 13.46 -11.69 9.73
C PHE A 33 13.02 -13.10 9.36
N VAL A 34 12.58 -13.87 10.36
CA VAL A 34 12.05 -15.23 10.15
C VAL A 34 10.62 -15.27 10.65
N PHE A 35 9.71 -15.63 9.76
CA PHE A 35 8.30 -15.83 10.07
C PHE A 35 7.93 -17.29 9.88
N GLN A 36 7.59 -17.97 10.97
CA GLN A 36 7.25 -19.39 10.99
C GLN A 36 5.82 -19.56 11.48
N GLN A 37 5.04 -20.32 10.73
CA GLN A 37 3.67 -20.68 11.10
C GLN A 37 3.63 -22.18 11.36
N ASP A 38 3.25 -22.53 12.59
CA ASP A 38 2.89 -23.89 12.95
C ASP A 38 1.36 -24.02 12.80
N PHE A 39 0.93 -24.64 11.71
CA PHE A 39 -0.49 -24.86 11.45
C PHE A 39 -1.10 -25.98 12.29
N GLN A 40 -0.29 -26.84 12.90
CA GLN A 40 -0.77 -27.93 13.77
C GLN A 40 -1.07 -27.41 15.17
N GLU A 41 -0.16 -26.61 15.73
CA GLU A 41 -0.36 -25.98 17.04
C GLU A 41 -1.14 -24.66 16.96
N GLY A 42 -1.31 -24.10 15.76
CA GLY A 42 -1.95 -22.80 15.54
C GLY A 42 -1.06 -21.62 15.98
N THR A 43 0.23 -21.87 16.18
CA THR A 43 1.19 -20.89 16.71
C THR A 43 1.93 -20.20 15.58
N THR A 44 2.26 -18.92 15.76
CA THR A 44 3.06 -18.16 14.80
C THR A 44 4.22 -17.51 15.53
N TYR A 45 5.43 -17.71 15.01
CA TYR A 45 6.67 -17.17 15.54
C TYR A 45 7.24 -16.14 14.58
N PHE A 46 7.60 -14.99 15.14
CA PHE A 46 8.38 -13.97 14.44
C PHE A 46 9.71 -13.80 15.17
N THR A 47 10.80 -14.09 14.48
CA THR A 47 12.16 -14.02 15.03
C THR A 47 12.95 -12.95 14.30
N PHE A 48 13.66 -12.17 15.10
CA PHE A 48 14.53 -11.08 14.67
C PHE A 48 15.98 -11.51 14.85
N LEU A 49 16.75 -11.64 13.76
CA LEU A 49 18.14 -12.13 13.78
C LEU A 49 19.10 -11.09 13.19
N PRO A 50 19.44 -10.03 13.95
CA PRO A 50 20.27 -8.96 13.42
C PRO A 50 21.69 -9.46 13.16
N ASN A 51 22.12 -9.47 11.91
CA ASN A 51 23.51 -9.72 11.54
C ASN A 51 24.28 -8.38 11.46
N THR A 52 24.28 -7.63 12.57
CA THR A 52 24.90 -6.32 12.69
C THR A 52 25.90 -6.32 13.84
N SER A 53 26.96 -5.53 13.73
CA SER A 53 27.87 -5.24 14.86
C SER A 53 27.20 -4.44 15.97
N PHE A 54 26.06 -3.81 15.68
CA PHE A 54 25.29 -3.02 16.62
C PHE A 54 24.25 -3.87 17.35
N LEU A 55 24.07 -3.61 18.65
CA LEU A 55 22.95 -4.16 19.42
C LEU A 55 21.65 -3.52 18.91
N THR A 56 20.72 -4.36 18.44
CA THR A 56 19.47 -3.91 17.81
C THR A 56 18.29 -4.66 18.43
N PHE A 57 17.22 -3.95 18.77
CA PHE A 57 16.00 -4.53 19.33
C PHE A 57 14.75 -3.99 18.63
N GLY A 58 13.73 -4.85 18.53
CA GLY A 58 12.36 -4.41 18.27
C GLY A 58 11.69 -4.01 19.58
N GLU A 59 11.10 -2.83 19.62
CA GLU A 59 10.38 -2.29 20.78
C GLU A 59 8.93 -2.00 20.42
N LEU A 60 8.01 -2.48 21.25
CA LEU A 60 6.59 -2.10 21.20
C LEU A 60 6.34 -0.96 22.20
N GLN A 61 6.02 0.22 21.68
CA GLN A 61 5.69 1.35 22.54
C GLN A 61 4.30 1.20 23.17
N SER A 62 4.07 1.87 24.30
CA SER A 62 2.75 1.93 24.97
C SER A 62 1.63 2.51 24.11
N THR A 63 1.97 3.24 23.05
CA THR A 63 1.06 3.77 22.02
C THR A 63 0.68 2.74 20.96
N GLY A 64 1.20 1.51 21.04
CA GLY A 64 0.98 0.45 20.06
C GLY A 64 1.83 0.57 18.80
N SER A 65 2.78 1.52 18.72
CA SER A 65 3.72 1.60 17.61
C SER A 65 4.92 0.69 17.82
N VAL A 66 5.29 -0.10 16.82
CA VAL A 66 6.56 -0.84 16.81
C VAL A 66 7.65 0.05 16.24
N GLN A 67 8.80 0.06 16.90
CA GLN A 67 10.03 0.66 16.41
C GLN A 67 11.19 -0.31 16.54
N VAL A 68 12.24 -0.06 15.78
CA VAL A 68 13.52 -0.72 15.90
C VAL A 68 14.52 0.30 16.40
N VAL A 69 15.15 -0.04 17.51
CA VAL A 69 16.15 0.78 18.19
C VAL A 69 17.52 0.12 18.06
N GLN A 70 18.54 0.94 17.93
CA GLN A 70 19.91 0.50 17.76
C GLN A 70 20.81 1.25 18.74
N TRP A 71 21.73 0.53 19.38
CA TRP A 71 22.75 1.12 20.22
C TRP A 71 23.85 1.75 19.36
N THR A 72 24.28 2.96 19.71
CA THR A 72 25.42 3.61 19.06
C THR A 72 26.53 3.87 20.08
N ASP A 73 27.76 3.51 19.72
CA ASP A 73 28.93 3.71 20.62
C ASP A 73 29.48 5.14 20.53
N GLU A 74 29.20 5.85 19.44
CA GLU A 74 29.62 7.24 19.21
C GLU A 74 28.92 8.23 20.16
N ALA A 75 27.66 7.94 20.51
CA ALA A 75 26.89 8.62 21.52
C ALA A 75 26.09 7.57 22.31
N PRO A 76 26.60 7.06 23.46
CA PRO A 76 26.09 5.87 24.12
C PRO A 76 24.63 6.01 24.56
N ALA A 77 23.73 5.68 23.62
CA ALA A 77 22.30 5.85 23.71
C ALA A 77 21.61 4.91 22.71
N TRP A 78 20.35 4.60 23.02
CA TRP A 78 19.45 3.92 22.10
C TRP A 78 18.88 4.94 21.11
N GLU A 79 19.15 4.75 19.82
CA GLU A 79 18.59 5.58 18.76
C GLU A 79 17.49 4.84 18.00
N VAL A 80 16.45 5.59 17.60
CA VAL A 80 15.36 5.04 16.78
C VAL A 80 15.83 4.93 15.34
N TYR A 81 16.15 3.71 14.91
CA TYR A 81 16.57 3.43 13.55
C TYR A 81 15.38 3.41 12.58
N SER A 82 14.23 2.87 13.02
CA SER A 82 13.02 2.79 12.20
C SER A 82 11.78 2.77 13.09
N LYS A 83 10.74 3.51 12.72
CA LYS A 83 9.48 3.56 13.45
C LYS A 83 8.30 3.40 12.51
N MET A 84 7.34 2.56 12.87
CA MET A 84 6.06 2.53 12.16
C MET A 84 5.23 3.76 12.50
N VAL A 85 4.67 4.37 11.46
CA VAL A 85 3.79 5.52 11.58
C VAL A 85 2.44 5.14 10.95
N HIS A 86 1.36 5.30 11.70
CA HIS A 86 0.02 5.22 11.15
C HIS A 86 -0.20 6.45 10.24
N PRO A 87 -0.60 6.26 8.97
CA PRO A 87 -0.80 7.38 8.07
C PRO A 87 -2.08 8.12 8.45
N PRO A 88 -2.07 9.46 8.59
CA PRO A 88 -3.26 10.23 8.95
C PRO A 88 -4.24 10.42 7.76
N CYS A 89 -4.07 9.63 6.70
CA CYS A 89 -4.78 9.82 5.44
C CYS A 89 -6.06 8.97 5.40
N GLY A 90 -7.14 9.60 4.96
CA GLY A 90 -8.42 8.92 4.78
C GLY A 90 -8.45 7.95 3.59
N PRO A 91 -9.65 7.41 3.29
CA PRO A 91 -9.91 6.51 2.16
C PRO A 91 -9.29 6.94 0.82
N SER A 92 -8.70 6.01 0.10
CA SER A 92 -8.13 6.18 -1.25
C SER A 92 -7.13 7.35 -1.38
N ALA A 93 -6.51 7.73 -0.26
CA ALA A 93 -5.40 8.66 -0.18
C ALA A 93 -4.12 7.92 0.23
N ILE A 94 -2.98 8.45 -0.18
CA ILE A 94 -1.65 7.91 0.11
C ILE A 94 -0.81 8.90 0.90
N CYS A 95 -0.16 8.40 1.95
CA CYS A 95 0.78 9.16 2.76
C CYS A 95 2.16 9.18 2.11
N GLY A 96 2.71 10.36 1.82
CA GLY A 96 4.04 10.51 1.21
C GLY A 96 5.08 10.99 2.23
N LYS A 97 6.23 10.31 2.33
CA LYS A 97 7.31 10.70 3.27
C LYS A 97 8.04 11.99 2.86
N ASN A 98 8.03 12.36 1.58
CA ASN A 98 8.85 13.43 0.99
C ASN A 98 8.06 14.47 0.16
N LYS A 99 6.74 14.60 0.35
CA LYS A 99 5.92 15.57 -0.39
C LYS A 99 5.54 16.74 0.52
N SER A 100 5.37 17.93 -0.07
CA SER A 100 4.86 19.14 0.60
C SER A 100 3.49 18.94 1.26
N LEU A 101 2.77 17.89 0.87
CA LEU A 101 1.51 17.43 1.43
C LEU A 101 1.70 16.05 2.06
N ILE A 102 1.30 15.90 3.34
CA ILE A 102 1.34 14.64 4.08
C ILE A 102 0.49 13.58 3.37
N CYS A 103 -0.69 13.96 2.89
CA CYS A 103 -1.61 13.09 2.16
C CYS A 103 -1.85 13.59 0.73
N SER A 104 -1.94 12.66 -0.21
CA SER A 104 -2.30 12.94 -1.61
C SER A 104 -3.34 11.94 -2.09
N CYS A 105 -4.27 12.35 -2.95
CA CYS A 105 -5.18 11.39 -3.59
C CYS A 105 -4.42 10.55 -4.62
N LEU A 106 -4.83 9.29 -4.76
CA LEU A 106 -4.35 8.42 -5.83
C LEU A 106 -4.70 9.02 -7.21
N THR A 107 -3.92 8.70 -8.24
CA THR A 107 -4.23 9.11 -9.61
C THR A 107 -5.64 8.67 -10.00
N GLY A 108 -6.43 9.57 -10.59
CA GLY A 108 -7.84 9.33 -10.93
C GLY A 108 -8.81 9.59 -9.78
N PHE A 109 -8.34 10.04 -8.61
CA PHE A 109 -9.16 10.41 -7.46
C PHE A 109 -9.05 11.92 -7.15
N VAL A 110 -10.03 12.43 -6.41
CA VAL A 110 -10.10 13.81 -5.93
C VAL A 110 -10.54 13.85 -4.46
N PRO A 111 -10.17 14.88 -3.68
CA PRO A 111 -10.61 15.00 -2.30
C PRO A 111 -12.13 14.97 -2.21
N GLN A 112 -12.68 14.24 -1.24
CA GLN A 112 -14.12 14.23 -1.00
C GLN A 112 -14.63 15.63 -0.64
N SER A 113 -13.85 16.38 0.15
CA SER A 113 -14.09 17.78 0.49
C SER A 113 -12.83 18.60 0.22
N ARG A 114 -12.89 19.51 -0.75
CA ARG A 114 -11.77 20.42 -1.06
C ARG A 114 -11.48 21.39 0.08
N ASP A 115 -12.53 21.82 0.80
CA ASP A 115 -12.42 22.76 1.89
C ASP A 115 -11.73 22.14 3.11
N GLU A 116 -12.02 20.88 3.43
CA GLU A 116 -11.32 20.16 4.49
C GLU A 116 -9.87 19.86 4.09
N TRP A 117 -9.68 19.39 2.84
CA TRP A 117 -8.36 19.03 2.33
C TRP A 117 -7.38 20.21 2.33
N SER A 118 -7.85 21.39 1.92
CA SER A 118 -7.04 22.63 1.92
C SER A 118 -6.71 23.15 3.31
N LYS A 119 -7.48 22.77 4.33
CA LYS A 119 -7.23 23.08 5.75
C LYS A 119 -6.40 22.03 6.47
N GLY A 120 -5.89 21.02 5.75
CA GLY A 120 -5.10 19.94 6.33
C GLY A 120 -5.92 18.86 7.03
N ASN A 121 -7.24 18.83 6.83
CA ASN A 121 -8.07 17.72 7.28
C ASN A 121 -8.25 16.71 6.13
N TRP A 122 -7.53 15.60 6.19
CA TRP A 122 -7.53 14.54 5.17
C TRP A 122 -8.37 13.31 5.55
N THR A 123 -9.09 13.35 6.67
CA THR A 123 -9.81 12.18 7.20
C THR A 123 -10.94 11.72 6.29
N GLY A 124 -11.55 12.65 5.55
CA GLY A 124 -12.57 12.34 4.54
C GLY A 124 -12.01 11.61 3.31
N GLY A 125 -10.70 11.62 3.10
CA GLY A 125 -10.07 10.89 2.00
C GLY A 125 -10.47 11.43 0.62
N CYS A 126 -10.47 10.52 -0.35
CA CYS A 126 -10.62 10.79 -1.76
C CYS A 126 -11.65 9.85 -2.40
N VAL A 127 -12.35 10.39 -3.39
CA VAL A 127 -13.32 9.65 -4.21
C VAL A 127 -12.86 9.59 -5.65
N ARG A 128 -13.31 8.56 -6.39
CA ARG A 128 -13.01 8.43 -7.81
C ARG A 128 -13.54 9.64 -8.57
N ARG A 129 -12.75 10.15 -9.51
CA ARG A 129 -13.18 11.21 -10.42
C ARG A 129 -14.14 10.67 -11.48
N ILE A 130 -13.84 9.48 -12.01
CA ILE A 130 -14.64 8.78 -13.00
C ILE A 130 -14.95 7.37 -12.47
N GLU A 131 -16.22 7.00 -12.51
CA GLU A 131 -16.70 5.67 -12.13
C GLU A 131 -16.18 4.60 -13.09
N LEU A 132 -15.91 3.41 -12.55
CA LEU A 132 -15.52 2.25 -13.36
C LEU A 132 -16.67 1.86 -14.30
N LEU A 133 -16.36 1.35 -15.49
CA LEU A 133 -17.36 0.96 -16.47
C LEU A 133 -18.36 -0.04 -15.87
N SER A 134 -17.85 -1.01 -15.11
CA SER A 134 -18.67 -2.03 -14.44
C SER A 134 -19.62 -1.49 -13.36
N GLN A 135 -19.46 -0.24 -12.95
CA GLN A 135 -20.27 0.44 -11.93
C GLN A 135 -21.26 1.44 -12.54
N GLN A 136 -21.07 1.83 -13.81
CA GLN A 136 -21.95 2.76 -14.50
C GLN A 136 -23.32 2.13 -14.76
N LYS A 137 -24.38 2.75 -14.24
CA LYS A 137 -25.77 2.34 -14.49
C LYS A 137 -26.27 2.96 -15.79
N GLY A 138 -26.18 2.22 -16.90
CA GLY A 138 -26.75 2.60 -18.20
C GLY A 138 -26.28 1.67 -19.30
N ASN A 139 -27.11 1.44 -20.32
CA ASN A 139 -26.82 0.58 -21.49
C ASN A 139 -25.60 1.10 -22.29
N ILE A 140 -24.40 0.87 -21.79
CA ILE A 140 -23.23 0.73 -22.66
C ILE A 140 -23.15 -0.77 -22.90
N SER A 141 -23.92 -1.22 -23.88
CA SER A 141 -23.67 -2.52 -24.51
C SER A 141 -22.20 -2.54 -24.89
N SER A 142 -21.47 -3.46 -24.26
CA SER A 142 -20.07 -3.78 -24.49
C SER A 142 -19.88 -4.29 -25.92
N SER A 143 -19.95 -3.38 -26.89
CA SER A 143 -19.80 -3.66 -28.32
C SER A 143 -18.61 -2.89 -28.93
N GLY A 144 -17.85 -2.17 -28.11
CA GLY A 144 -16.60 -1.54 -28.51
C GLY A 144 -15.40 -2.27 -27.91
N VAL A 145 -14.62 -2.93 -28.76
CA VAL A 145 -13.26 -3.39 -28.44
C VAL A 145 -12.43 -2.16 -28.07
N GLY A 146 -12.36 -1.80 -26.79
CA GLY A 146 -11.52 -0.68 -26.32
C GLY A 146 -11.99 0.15 -25.13
N LEU A 147 -13.12 -0.14 -24.47
CA LEU A 147 -13.63 0.69 -23.35
C LEU A 147 -13.53 0.03 -21.96
N GLN A 148 -12.81 -1.07 -21.82
CA GLN A 148 -12.71 -1.78 -20.53
C GLN A 148 -11.84 -1.00 -19.53
N ASP A 149 -12.21 -1.04 -18.25
CA ASP A 149 -11.33 -0.60 -17.16
C ASP A 149 -9.94 -1.24 -17.29
N GLY A 150 -8.90 -0.54 -16.86
CA GLY A 150 -7.54 -1.07 -16.82
C GLY A 150 -6.86 -0.77 -15.50
N PHE A 151 -5.55 -1.02 -15.44
CA PHE A 151 -4.77 -0.83 -14.23
C PHE A 151 -3.60 0.11 -14.42
N LEU A 152 -3.39 0.95 -13.42
CA LEU A 152 -2.20 1.77 -13.27
C LEU A 152 -1.32 1.17 -12.17
N LYS A 153 -0.05 0.92 -12.49
CA LYS A 153 0.94 0.38 -11.55
C LYS A 153 1.52 1.50 -10.67
N PHE A 154 1.53 1.27 -9.37
CA PHE A 154 2.29 2.00 -8.37
C PHE A 154 3.30 1.06 -7.73
N SER A 155 4.50 1.55 -7.44
CA SER A 155 5.60 0.77 -6.87
C SER A 155 6.07 1.37 -5.56
N GLY A 156 6.65 0.53 -4.69
CA GLY A 156 7.23 0.97 -3.42
C GLY A 156 6.16 1.37 -2.40
N LEU A 157 5.03 0.66 -2.41
CA LEU A 157 3.90 0.97 -1.53
C LEU A 157 3.80 0.01 -0.35
N LYS A 158 3.34 0.55 0.78
CA LYS A 158 2.59 -0.23 1.76
C LYS A 158 1.23 -0.56 1.15
N LEU A 159 0.94 -1.85 0.99
CA LEU A 159 -0.31 -2.30 0.39
C LEU A 159 -1.51 -1.93 1.26
N PRO A 160 -2.71 -1.78 0.69
CA PRO A 160 -3.91 -1.40 1.43
C PRO A 160 -4.31 -2.43 2.49
N ASP A 161 -5.00 -1.97 3.53
CA ASP A 161 -5.63 -2.86 4.50
C ASP A 161 -6.82 -3.64 3.89
N LEU A 162 -7.16 -4.79 4.48
CA LEU A 162 -8.33 -5.62 4.14
C LEU A 162 -8.33 -6.24 2.72
N ALA A 163 -7.16 -6.51 2.15
CA ALA A 163 -7.08 -7.23 0.87
C ALA A 163 -7.45 -8.72 1.04
N ALA A 164 -8.27 -9.23 0.13
CA ALA A 164 -8.56 -10.67 0.05
C ALA A 164 -7.40 -11.40 -0.65
N ILE A 165 -6.91 -12.48 -0.04
CA ILE A 165 -5.76 -13.26 -0.54
C ILE A 165 -6.27 -14.48 -1.32
N PHE A 166 -5.74 -14.65 -2.54
CA PHE A 166 -6.03 -15.77 -3.43
C PHE A 166 -4.73 -16.50 -3.81
N ARG A 167 -4.79 -17.83 -3.83
CA ARG A 167 -3.68 -18.71 -4.26
C ARG A 167 -3.67 -18.86 -5.78
N LEU A 168 -3.42 -17.76 -6.48
CA LEU A 168 -3.22 -17.73 -7.93
C LEU A 168 -1.72 -17.74 -8.25
N ASP A 169 -1.36 -18.35 -9.37
CA ASP A 169 0.05 -18.61 -9.68
C ASP A 169 0.69 -17.50 -10.52
N SER A 170 -0.11 -16.54 -10.99
CA SER A 170 0.38 -15.44 -11.81
C SER A 170 -0.32 -14.10 -11.54
N ALA A 171 0.39 -13.02 -11.84
CA ALA A 171 -0.16 -11.66 -11.78
C ALA A 171 -1.31 -11.46 -12.79
N SER A 172 -1.25 -12.10 -13.97
CA SER A 172 -2.29 -12.01 -14.99
C SER A 172 -3.59 -12.69 -14.56
N GLU A 173 -3.53 -13.81 -13.84
CA GLU A 173 -4.71 -14.40 -13.23
C GLU A 173 -5.31 -13.50 -12.14
N CYS A 174 -4.46 -12.85 -11.34
CA CYS A 174 -4.90 -11.90 -10.32
C CYS A 174 -5.59 -10.67 -10.94
N GLU A 175 -5.03 -10.15 -12.02
CA GLU A 175 -5.61 -9.08 -12.84
C GLU A 175 -6.99 -9.47 -13.36
N ARG A 176 -7.09 -10.65 -14.01
CA ARG A 176 -8.35 -11.16 -14.55
C ARG A 176 -9.40 -11.37 -13.45
N LEU A 177 -9.00 -11.88 -12.29
CA LEU A 177 -9.88 -12.03 -11.14
C LEU A 177 -10.43 -10.66 -10.71
N CYS A 178 -9.57 -9.66 -10.61
CA CYS A 178 -9.99 -8.31 -10.25
C CYS A 178 -10.92 -7.69 -11.31
N LEU A 179 -10.60 -7.80 -12.61
CA LEU A 179 -11.44 -7.28 -13.70
C LEU A 179 -12.86 -7.84 -13.68
N ASN A 180 -12.98 -9.15 -13.42
CA ASN A 180 -14.25 -9.86 -13.37
C ASN A 180 -15.08 -9.56 -12.11
N ASN A 181 -14.51 -8.86 -11.13
CA ASN A 181 -15.22 -8.41 -9.94
C ASN A 181 -15.43 -6.88 -9.99
N CYS A 182 -16.68 -6.44 -10.19
CA CYS A 182 -17.03 -5.02 -10.29
C CYS A 182 -16.75 -4.21 -9.00
N SER A 183 -16.57 -4.88 -7.87
CA SER A 183 -16.21 -4.24 -6.59
C SER A 183 -14.70 -4.13 -6.39
N CYS A 184 -13.90 -4.82 -7.21
CA CYS A 184 -12.44 -4.80 -7.08
C CYS A 184 -11.88 -3.45 -7.53
N THR A 185 -11.10 -2.83 -6.64
CA THR A 185 -10.53 -1.49 -6.86
C THR A 185 -9.04 -1.51 -7.13
N ALA A 186 -8.33 -2.55 -6.71
CA ALA A 186 -6.92 -2.75 -7.00
C ALA A 186 -6.52 -4.23 -6.78
N TYR A 187 -5.39 -4.64 -7.35
CA TYR A 187 -4.74 -5.90 -6.98
C TYR A 187 -3.24 -5.72 -6.77
N ALA A 188 -2.62 -6.67 -6.08
CA ALA A 188 -1.19 -6.82 -5.97
C ALA A 188 -0.82 -8.29 -6.17
N TYR A 189 0.35 -8.56 -6.76
CA TYR A 189 0.91 -9.90 -6.85
C TYR A 189 2.28 -9.91 -6.19
N VAL A 190 2.34 -10.47 -4.98
CA VAL A 190 3.56 -10.56 -4.17
C VAL A 190 3.96 -12.03 -4.11
N ALA A 191 5.16 -12.40 -4.56
CA ALA A 191 5.52 -13.80 -4.83
C ALA A 191 5.18 -14.81 -3.70
N ARG A 192 5.30 -14.39 -2.44
CA ARG A 192 5.04 -15.24 -1.26
C ARG A 192 3.61 -15.18 -0.75
N ILE A 193 2.89 -14.08 -1.01
CA ILE A 193 1.48 -13.91 -0.66
C ILE A 193 0.58 -14.46 -1.77
N ARG A 194 1.06 -14.43 -3.02
CA ARG A 194 0.36 -14.64 -4.29
C ARG A 194 -0.52 -13.44 -4.65
N CYS A 195 -1.79 -13.65 -4.94
CA CYS A 195 -2.70 -12.61 -5.38
C CYS A 195 -3.39 -11.96 -4.19
N MET A 196 -3.40 -10.63 -4.17
CA MET A 196 -4.17 -9.82 -3.23
C MET A 196 -5.15 -8.97 -4.05
N ALA A 197 -6.45 -9.07 -3.78
CA ALA A 197 -7.46 -8.23 -4.41
C ALA A 197 -8.15 -7.34 -3.37
N CYS A 198 -8.14 -6.04 -3.62
CA CYS A 198 -8.77 -5.04 -2.76
C CYS A 198 -10.15 -4.70 -3.32
N SER A 199 -11.13 -4.48 -2.44
CA SER A 199 -12.48 -4.06 -2.83
C SER A 199 -12.90 -2.84 -2.04
N GLY A 200 -13.64 -1.94 -2.67
CA GLY A 200 -14.02 -0.66 -2.07
C GLY A 200 -12.82 0.27 -1.84
N ASP A 201 -12.91 1.09 -0.79
CA ASP A 201 -11.90 2.10 -0.48
C ASP A 201 -10.56 1.49 -0.06
N LEU A 202 -9.48 2.06 -0.57
CA LEU A 202 -8.13 1.64 -0.20
C LEU A 202 -7.68 2.41 1.05
N LEU A 203 -7.27 1.70 2.10
CA LEU A 203 -6.95 2.28 3.40
C LEU A 203 -5.49 2.01 3.78
N ASP A 204 -4.93 2.83 4.67
CA ASP A 204 -3.59 2.63 5.26
C ASP A 204 -2.46 2.49 4.21
N MET A 205 -2.57 3.29 3.13
CA MET A 205 -1.55 3.32 2.08
C MET A 205 -0.43 4.31 2.39
N GLN A 206 0.81 3.88 2.17
CA GLN A 206 2.01 4.71 2.34
C GLN A 206 2.96 4.51 1.19
N ASP A 207 3.59 5.61 0.76
CA ASP A 207 4.67 5.64 -0.22
C ASP A 207 6.00 5.58 0.52
N TYR A 208 6.70 4.46 0.37
CA TYR A 208 8.04 4.25 0.93
C TYR A 208 9.15 4.47 -0.12
N SER A 209 8.77 4.77 -1.37
CA SER A 209 9.59 5.15 -2.53
C SER A 209 10.65 4.14 -3.01
N TYR A 210 11.41 3.54 -2.09
CA TYR A 210 12.52 2.61 -2.35
C TYR A 210 12.30 1.25 -1.68
N SER A 211 11.14 1.05 -1.07
CA SER A 211 10.79 -0.12 -0.29
C SER A 211 9.29 -0.39 -0.43
N GLY A 212 8.84 -1.63 -0.28
CA GLY A 212 7.43 -2.00 -0.45
C GLY A 212 7.13 -2.71 -1.76
N GLU A 213 5.84 -2.87 -2.05
CA GLU A 213 5.33 -3.75 -3.11
C GLU A 213 4.64 -2.96 -4.22
N ASP A 214 4.39 -3.67 -5.32
CA ASP A 214 3.61 -3.14 -6.45
C ASP A 214 2.11 -3.28 -6.20
N LEU A 215 1.36 -2.21 -6.46
CA LEU A 215 -0.10 -2.19 -6.46
C LEU A 215 -0.60 -1.73 -7.84
N PHE A 216 -1.56 -2.46 -8.37
CA PHE A 216 -2.22 -2.18 -9.64
C PHE A 216 -3.61 -1.61 -9.37
N LEU A 217 -3.74 -0.29 -9.45
CA LEU A 217 -4.97 0.45 -9.19
C LEU A 217 -5.90 0.39 -10.40
N ARG A 218 -7.13 -0.10 -10.22
CA ARG A 218 -8.12 -0.14 -11.30
C ARG A 218 -8.65 1.26 -11.59
N LEU A 219 -8.62 1.68 -12.84
CA LEU A 219 -9.11 2.97 -13.32
C LEU A 219 -9.97 2.81 -14.56
N ALA A 220 -10.88 3.76 -14.77
CA ALA A 220 -11.63 3.86 -16.02
C ALA A 220 -10.66 4.06 -17.19
N TYR A 221 -11.02 3.53 -18.37
CA TYR A 221 -10.19 3.63 -19.57
C TYR A 221 -9.77 5.07 -19.91
N SER A 222 -10.69 6.03 -19.78
CA SER A 222 -10.44 7.44 -20.05
C SER A 222 -9.43 8.08 -19.08
N GLU A 223 -9.42 7.66 -17.81
CA GLU A 223 -8.43 8.12 -16.82
C GLU A 223 -7.03 7.64 -17.19
N LEU A 224 -6.91 6.38 -17.64
CA LEU A 224 -5.63 5.83 -18.10
C LEU A 224 -5.10 6.58 -19.32
N GLY A 225 -5.96 6.81 -20.32
CA GLY A 225 -5.60 7.59 -21.50
C GLY A 225 -5.07 8.99 -21.14
N ASN A 226 -5.79 9.71 -20.28
CA ASN A 226 -5.36 11.03 -19.81
C ASN A 226 -4.03 10.99 -19.05
N TYR A 227 -3.82 9.97 -18.21
CA TYR A 227 -2.58 9.80 -17.47
C TYR A 227 -1.37 9.63 -18.41
N TYR A 228 -1.46 8.72 -19.38
CA TYR A 228 -0.37 8.48 -20.33
C TYR A 228 -0.11 9.69 -21.23
N ILE A 229 -1.15 10.40 -21.67
CA ILE A 229 -1.01 11.65 -22.43
C ILE A 229 -0.22 12.68 -21.62
N ASN A 230 -0.59 12.91 -20.36
CA ASN A 230 0.09 13.86 -19.49
C ASN A 230 1.56 13.48 -19.22
N LEU A 231 1.86 12.19 -19.05
CA LEU A 231 3.25 11.73 -18.91
C LEU A 231 4.09 12.07 -20.14
N VAL A 232 3.55 11.85 -21.34
CA VAL A 232 4.24 12.17 -22.59
C VAL A 232 4.47 13.67 -22.70
N TYR A 233 3.46 14.50 -22.47
CA TYR A 233 3.61 15.97 -22.52
C TYR A 233 4.65 16.51 -21.52
N ASN A 234 4.68 15.99 -20.29
CA ASN A 234 5.64 16.43 -19.29
C ASN A 234 7.09 16.00 -19.61
N ASN A 235 7.28 14.89 -20.34
CA ASN A 235 8.60 14.48 -20.82
C ASN A 235 9.12 15.31 -22.00
N PHE A 236 8.26 16.05 -22.70
CA PHE A 236 8.66 16.96 -23.79
C PHE A 236 8.87 18.41 -23.34
N THR A 237 8.52 18.73 -22.09
CA THR A 237 8.58 20.10 -21.53
C THR A 237 9.65 20.27 -20.44
N MET A 238 10.40 19.20 -20.13
CA MET A 238 11.68 19.21 -19.42
C MET A 238 12.84 19.11 -20.42
#